data_AF-A0A532DKE2-F1
#
_entry.id   AF-A0A532DKE2-F1
#
_cell.length_a   1.000
_cell.length_b   1.000
_cell.length_c   1.000
_cell.angle_alpha   90.00
_cell.angle_beta   90.00
_cell.angle_gamma   90.00
#
_symmetry.space_group_name_H-M   'P 1'
#
loop_
_entity.id
_entity.type
_entity.pdbx_description
1 polymer ?
#
loop_
_entity_poly.entity_id
_entity_poly.type
_entity_poly.pdbx_seq_one_letter_code
_entity_poly.pdbx_strand_id
1 'polypeptide(L)'
;GESLVNPKILGSYDQVQEMSQRHHVDTIAVCLEDRRTVLPVQSLLDMKVMGKEVVDGNALIEEESGRLSIDQLRPSTLIFSDGFRRHWFAMIVKRALDILIAITGLILALPLFVLVGMLIKADSPGPILFRQRRVGLRGEPYVMWKFRSMRQDAESRGVALWAASNDPRISRVGRWLRTWRIDEIPQLINVLKGDMSLVGPRPERPIF
;
A
#
# COMPACT_ATOMS: atom_id res chain seq x y z
N GLY A 1 38.23 -8.67 15.81
CA GLY A 1 36.79 -8.97 15.73
C GLY A 1 36.62 -10.32 15.05
N GLU A 2 35.61 -11.09 15.42
CA GLU A 2 35.22 -12.33 14.73
C GLU A 2 34.05 -12.05 13.77
N SER A 3 34.08 -12.70 12.60
CA SER A 3 33.10 -12.52 11.53
C SER A 3 31.91 -13.43 11.76
N LEU A 4 30.70 -12.87 11.87
CA LEU A 4 29.50 -13.65 12.14
C LEU A 4 28.82 -14.20 10.88
N VAL A 5 29.11 -13.71 9.66
CA VAL A 5 28.42 -14.17 8.43
C VAL A 5 29.30 -14.15 7.15
N ASN A 6 30.56 -13.70 7.22
CA ASN A 6 31.48 -13.45 6.09
C ASN A 6 30.99 -12.30 5.17
N PRO A 7 31.77 -11.20 5.07
CA PRO A 7 33.12 -11.28 4.54
C PRO A 7 34.20 -11.25 5.62
N LYS A 8 35.40 -11.66 5.20
CA LYS A 8 36.63 -11.65 5.99
C LYS A 8 36.81 -10.25 6.55
N ILE A 9 37.03 -10.12 7.85
CA ILE A 9 37.34 -8.82 8.45
C ILE A 9 38.69 -8.38 7.86
N LEU A 10 38.66 -7.36 7.00
CA LEU A 10 39.84 -6.88 6.28
C LEU A 10 40.71 -5.94 7.14
N GLY A 11 40.11 -5.24 8.10
CA GLY A 11 40.82 -4.31 8.98
C GLY A 11 39.89 -3.57 9.94
N SER A 12 40.45 -2.61 10.67
CA SER A 12 39.73 -1.65 11.51
C SER A 12 39.14 -0.50 10.67
N TYR A 13 38.21 0.27 11.25
CA TYR A 13 37.67 1.49 10.62
C TYR A 13 38.76 2.56 10.36
N ASP A 14 39.85 2.58 11.14
CA ASP A 14 41.00 3.47 10.91
C ASP A 14 41.75 3.13 9.62
N GLN A 15 41.66 1.87 9.17
CA GLN A 15 42.36 1.36 7.99
C GLN A 15 41.48 1.43 6.72
N VAL A 16 40.31 2.07 6.77
CA VAL A 16 39.37 2.14 5.64
C VAL A 16 40.02 2.71 4.39
N GLN A 17 40.88 3.73 4.53
CA GLN A 17 41.62 4.30 3.40
C GLN A 17 42.61 3.32 2.79
N GLU A 18 43.42 2.66 3.62
CA GLU A 18 44.41 1.67 3.17
C GLU A 18 43.72 0.49 2.47
N MET A 19 42.64 -0.02 3.06
CA MET A 19 41.87 -1.15 2.51
C MET A 19 41.15 -0.75 1.22
N SER A 20 40.58 0.47 1.14
CA SER A 20 39.93 0.98 -0.05
C SER A 20 40.88 1.04 -1.25
N GLN A 21 42.12 1.52 -1.03
CA GLN A 21 43.15 1.57 -2.06
C GLN A 21 43.64 0.18 -2.46
N ARG A 22 43.91 -0.69 -1.47
CA ARG A 22 44.44 -2.04 -1.70
C ARG A 22 43.48 -2.93 -2.49
N HIS A 23 42.17 -2.77 -2.26
CA HIS A 23 41.13 -3.60 -2.86
C HIS A 23 40.36 -2.90 -3.99
N HIS A 24 40.77 -1.68 -4.38
CA HIS A 24 40.11 -0.87 -5.41
C HIS A 24 38.59 -0.71 -5.16
N VAL A 25 38.20 -0.38 -3.93
CA VAL A 25 36.79 -0.22 -3.55
C VAL A 25 36.26 1.11 -4.09
N ASP A 26 35.11 1.11 -4.78
CA ASP A 26 34.49 2.32 -5.32
C ASP A 26 33.35 2.88 -4.44
N THR A 27 32.65 2.01 -3.72
CA THR A 27 31.53 2.36 -2.83
C THR A 27 31.78 1.81 -1.43
N ILE A 28 31.63 2.67 -0.42
CA ILE A 28 31.80 2.37 1.00
C ILE A 28 30.43 2.49 1.69
N ALA A 29 29.90 1.36 2.13
CA ALA A 29 28.65 1.30 2.88
C ALA A 29 28.90 1.36 4.39
N VAL A 30 28.32 2.35 5.07
CA VAL A 30 28.50 2.54 6.52
C VAL A 30 27.36 1.88 7.29
N CYS A 31 27.63 0.72 7.90
CA CYS A 31 26.66 -0.08 8.66
C CYS A 31 26.83 0.04 10.19
N LEU A 32 27.06 1.25 10.71
CA LEU A 32 27.23 1.49 12.16
C LEU A 32 25.90 1.83 12.84
N GLU A 33 25.55 1.12 13.91
CA GLU A 33 24.38 1.39 14.75
C GLU A 33 24.51 2.68 15.57
N ASP A 34 25.72 2.93 16.10
CA ASP A 34 26.08 4.19 16.77
C ASP A 34 27.13 4.96 15.94
N ARG A 35 26.67 6.03 15.30
CA ARG A 35 27.49 6.91 14.46
C ARG A 35 28.10 8.08 15.22
N ARG A 36 27.78 8.26 16.51
CA ARG A 36 28.25 9.43 17.28
C ARG A 36 29.63 9.19 17.89
N THR A 37 29.94 7.94 18.22
CA THR A 37 31.12 7.61 19.02
C THR A 37 32.24 6.97 18.18
N VAL A 38 31.90 6.26 17.10
CA VAL A 38 32.85 5.36 16.38
C VAL A 38 32.97 5.68 14.89
N LEU A 39 32.33 6.74 14.39
CA LEU A 39 32.37 7.06 12.97
C LEU A 39 33.69 7.79 12.62
N PRO A 40 34.57 7.24 11.75
CA PRO A 40 35.78 7.93 11.30
C PRO A 40 35.42 9.00 10.26
N VAL A 41 34.88 10.13 10.73
CA VAL A 41 34.34 11.20 9.87
C VAL A 41 35.39 11.72 8.90
N GLN A 42 36.63 11.95 9.36
CA GLN A 42 37.71 12.47 8.51
C GLN A 42 38.04 11.50 7.37
N SER A 43 38.30 10.23 7.69
CA SER A 43 38.63 9.22 6.68
C SER A 43 37.53 9.05 5.63
N LEU A 44 36.25 9.06 6.06
CA LEU A 44 35.12 8.96 5.13
C LEU A 44 34.96 10.20 4.25
N LEU A 45 35.21 11.40 4.79
CA LEU A 45 35.22 12.63 4.00
C LEU A 45 36.35 12.64 2.99
N ASP A 46 37.55 12.21 3.38
CA ASP A 46 38.70 12.11 2.47
C ASP A 46 38.41 11.13 1.32
N MET A 47 37.80 9.98 1.62
CA MET A 47 37.35 9.04 0.59
C MET A 47 36.35 9.68 -0.37
N LYS A 48 35.39 10.46 0.15
CA LYS A 48 34.41 11.16 -0.66
C LYS A 48 35.06 12.24 -1.55
N VAL A 49 36.06 12.95 -1.05
CA VAL A 49 36.87 13.93 -1.82
C VAL A 49 37.68 13.23 -2.91
N MET A 50 38.17 12.01 -2.67
CA MET A 50 38.83 11.16 -3.65
C MET A 50 37.87 10.58 -4.70
N GLY A 51 36.58 10.95 -4.67
CA GLY A 51 35.57 10.49 -5.63
C GLY A 51 34.99 9.12 -5.32
N LYS A 52 35.25 8.56 -4.13
CA LYS A 52 34.61 7.32 -3.68
C LYS A 52 33.22 7.62 -3.15
N GLU A 53 32.29 6.72 -3.42
CA GLU A 53 30.94 6.87 -2.94
C GLU A 53 30.86 6.41 -1.48
N VAL A 54 30.25 7.21 -0.60
CA VAL A 54 30.03 6.87 0.80
C VAL A 54 28.54 6.91 1.06
N VAL A 55 27.95 5.74 1.29
CA VAL A 55 26.50 5.54 1.43
C VAL A 55 26.13 4.98 2.79
N ASP A 56 24.90 5.22 3.20
CA ASP A 56 24.30 4.56 4.36
C ASP A 56 24.09 3.08 4.03
N GLY A 57 24.61 2.17 4.85
CA GLY A 57 24.47 0.74 4.60
C GLY A 57 23.01 0.26 4.56
N ASN A 58 22.13 0.88 5.34
CA ASN A 58 20.71 0.53 5.33
C ASN A 58 20.04 1.03 4.04
N ALA A 59 20.43 2.20 3.55
CA ALA A 59 19.92 2.72 2.28
C ALA A 59 20.40 1.86 1.10
N LEU A 60 21.66 1.43 1.11
CA LEU A 60 22.21 0.55 0.07
C LEU A 60 21.49 -0.81 0.04
N ILE A 61 21.21 -1.39 1.21
CA ILE A 61 20.42 -2.64 1.30
C ILE A 61 19.02 -2.42 0.75
N GLU A 62 18.36 -1.32 1.09
CA GLU A 62 17.01 -1.02 0.61
C GLU A 62 16.98 -0.84 -0.92
N GLU A 63 17.96 -0.14 -1.49
CA GLU A 63 18.08 0.11 -2.92
C GLU A 63 18.35 -1.18 -3.71
N GLU A 64 19.34 -1.97 -3.28
CA GLU A 64 19.74 -3.20 -3.97
C GLU A 64 18.73 -4.33 -3.80
N SER A 65 18.14 -4.48 -2.62
CA SER A 65 17.22 -5.57 -2.33
C SER A 65 15.75 -5.23 -2.63
N GLY A 66 15.42 -3.93 -2.74
CA GLY A 66 14.04 -3.44 -2.76
C GLY A 66 13.27 -3.75 -1.47
N ARG A 67 13.96 -4.10 -0.38
CA ARG A 67 13.35 -4.51 0.89
C ARG A 67 13.74 -3.56 2.01
N LEU A 68 12.75 -3.24 2.83
CA LEU A 68 12.91 -2.42 4.01
C LEU A 68 13.00 -3.31 5.26
N SER A 69 14.12 -3.25 5.99
CA SER A 69 14.31 -3.98 7.24
C SER A 69 13.43 -3.38 8.34
N ILE A 70 12.32 -4.06 8.67
CA ILE A 70 11.35 -3.60 9.69
C ILE A 70 12.03 -3.45 11.06
N ASP A 71 12.95 -4.36 11.40
CA ASP A 71 13.64 -4.36 12.71
C ASP A 71 14.54 -3.13 12.91
N GLN A 72 14.99 -2.50 11.82
CA GLN A 72 15.86 -1.33 11.85
C GLN A 72 15.12 -0.03 11.50
N LEU A 73 13.79 -0.11 11.32
CA LEU A 73 12.96 1.01 10.92
C LEU A 73 12.76 1.98 12.08
N ARG A 74 13.58 3.03 12.12
CA ARG A 74 13.39 4.13 13.07
C ARG A 74 12.36 5.13 12.51
N PRO A 75 11.47 5.71 13.34
CA PRO A 75 10.56 6.76 12.88
C PRO A 75 11.26 7.93 12.20
N SER A 76 12.49 8.28 12.64
CA SER A 76 13.31 9.30 11.98
C SER A 76 13.62 8.95 10.53
N THR A 77 13.92 7.67 10.23
CA THR A 77 14.22 7.21 8.87
C THR A 77 13.00 7.39 7.96
N LEU A 78 11.78 7.18 8.46
CA LEU A 78 10.55 7.44 7.70
C LEU A 78 10.33 8.94 7.44
N ILE A 79 10.67 9.80 8.41
CA ILE A 79 10.48 11.25 8.25
C ILE A 79 11.46 11.83 7.22
N PHE A 80 12.71 11.33 7.22
CA PHE A 80 13.77 11.81 6.34
C PHE A 80 13.92 10.98 5.05
N SER A 81 13.08 9.97 4.81
CA SER A 81 13.09 9.25 3.55
C SER A 81 12.44 10.06 2.43
N ASP A 82 13.01 10.00 1.24
CA ASP A 82 12.46 10.67 0.06
C ASP A 82 11.12 10.08 -0.42
N GLY A 83 10.72 8.91 0.12
CA GLY A 83 9.61 8.06 -0.32
C GLY A 83 8.18 8.59 -0.10
N PHE A 84 8.01 9.78 0.47
CA PHE A 84 6.67 10.36 0.70
C PHE A 84 6.32 11.52 -0.24
N ARG A 85 7.22 11.93 -1.14
CA ARG A 85 6.97 13.03 -2.08
C ARG A 85 6.03 12.57 -3.20
N ARG A 86 4.72 12.69 -2.96
CA ARG A 86 3.71 12.58 -4.03
C ARG A 86 3.84 13.78 -4.96
N HIS A 87 4.50 13.58 -6.09
CA HIS A 87 4.59 14.61 -7.12
C HIS A 87 3.18 15.02 -7.57
N TRP A 88 2.85 16.31 -7.48
CA TRP A 88 1.49 16.82 -7.74
C TRP A 88 1.00 16.43 -9.14
N PHE A 89 1.89 16.43 -10.14
CA PHE A 89 1.58 15.98 -11.49
C PHE A 89 1.21 14.49 -11.54
N ALA A 90 1.94 13.63 -10.84
CA ALA A 90 1.63 12.20 -10.76
C ALA A 90 0.25 11.98 -10.12
N MET A 91 -0.11 12.78 -9.11
CA MET A 91 -1.44 12.74 -8.50
C MET A 91 -2.55 13.18 -9.45
N ILE A 92 -2.32 14.21 -10.27
CA ILE A 92 -3.27 14.65 -11.30
C ILE A 92 -3.46 13.57 -12.35
N VAL A 93 -2.36 13.02 -12.89
CA VAL A 93 -2.41 11.93 -13.88
C VAL A 93 -3.13 10.72 -13.32
N LYS A 94 -2.82 10.32 -12.08
CA LYS A 94 -3.51 9.24 -11.38
C LYS A 94 -5.01 9.50 -11.25
N ARG A 95 -5.39 10.73 -10.89
CA ARG A 95 -6.80 11.11 -10.75
C ARG A 95 -7.52 11.13 -12.10
N ALA A 96 -6.90 11.62 -13.16
CA ALA A 96 -7.45 11.61 -14.51
C ALA A 96 -7.67 10.16 -15.00
N LEU A 97 -6.70 9.28 -14.76
CA LEU A 97 -6.80 7.86 -15.09
C LEU A 97 -7.94 7.17 -14.32
N ASP A 98 -8.05 7.43 -13.02
CA ASP A 98 -9.14 6.91 -12.18
C ASP A 98 -10.51 7.29 -12.72
N ILE A 99 -10.69 8.56 -13.09
CA ILE A 99 -11.95 9.07 -13.64
C ILE A 99 -12.23 8.44 -15.00
N LEU A 100 -11.24 8.41 -15.89
CA LEU A 100 -11.39 7.83 -17.24
C LEU A 100 -11.80 6.35 -17.18
N ILE A 101 -11.12 5.56 -16.35
CA ILE A 101 -11.43 4.13 -16.19
C ILE A 101 -12.80 3.96 -15.52
N ALA A 102 -13.14 4.78 -14.52
CA ALA A 102 -14.43 4.68 -13.83
C ALA A 102 -15.61 5.04 -14.76
N ILE A 103 -15.49 6.09 -15.58
CA ILE A 103 -16.50 6.44 -16.59
C ILE A 103 -16.65 5.30 -17.60
N THR A 104 -15.54 4.83 -18.18
CA THR A 104 -15.55 3.75 -19.17
C THR A 104 -16.17 2.48 -18.59
N GLY A 105 -15.75 2.09 -17.38
CA GLY A 105 -16.29 0.93 -16.67
C GLY A 105 -17.78 1.06 -16.36
N LEU A 106 -18.26 2.25 -15.96
CA LEU A 106 -19.68 2.48 -15.71
C LEU A 106 -20.52 2.38 -16.98
N ILE A 107 -20.05 2.97 -18.09
CA ILE A 107 -20.75 2.91 -19.39
C ILE A 107 -20.85 1.45 -19.86
N LEU A 108 -19.75 0.70 -19.83
CA LEU A 108 -19.73 -0.71 -20.22
C LEU A 108 -20.58 -1.58 -19.28
N ALA A 109 -20.67 -1.20 -17.99
CA ALA A 109 -21.48 -1.91 -17.02
C ALA A 109 -22.98 -1.56 -17.07
N LEU A 110 -23.43 -0.50 -17.77
CA LEU A 110 -24.86 -0.13 -17.84
C LEU A 110 -25.81 -1.31 -18.14
N PRO A 111 -25.61 -2.14 -19.18
CA PRO A 111 -26.47 -3.30 -19.43
C PRO A 111 -26.43 -4.31 -18.27
N LEU A 112 -25.26 -4.47 -17.64
CA LEU A 112 -25.09 -5.33 -16.47
C LEU A 112 -25.83 -4.79 -15.24
N PHE A 113 -25.86 -3.47 -15.03
CA PHE A 113 -26.63 -2.85 -13.94
C PHE A 113 -28.12 -3.16 -14.03
N VAL A 114 -28.68 -3.10 -15.24
CA VAL A 114 -30.10 -3.41 -15.47
C VAL A 114 -30.35 -4.90 -15.20
N LEU A 115 -29.53 -5.79 -15.78
CA LEU A 115 -29.66 -7.24 -15.59
C LEU A 115 -29.52 -7.64 -14.12
N VAL A 116 -28.45 -7.20 -13.45
CA VAL A 116 -28.20 -7.50 -12.04
C VAL A 116 -29.28 -6.89 -11.15
N GLY A 117 -29.75 -5.68 -11.47
CA GLY A 117 -30.85 -5.03 -10.76
C GLY A 117 -32.15 -5.84 -10.81
N MET A 118 -32.52 -6.36 -11.99
CA MET A 118 -33.68 -7.25 -12.15
C MET A 118 -33.51 -8.55 -11.37
N LEU A 119 -32.34 -9.21 -11.46
CA LEU A 119 -32.06 -10.44 -10.73
C LEU A 119 -32.14 -10.25 -9.21
N ILE A 120 -31.59 -9.15 -8.69
CA ILE A 120 -31.64 -8.80 -7.26
C ILE A 120 -33.08 -8.56 -6.80
N LYS A 121 -33.91 -7.90 -7.61
CA LYS A 121 -35.33 -7.64 -7.32
C LYS A 121 -36.18 -8.90 -7.36
N ALA A 122 -35.89 -9.82 -8.27
CA ALA A 122 -36.56 -11.11 -8.37
C ALA A 122 -36.20 -12.05 -7.21
N ASP A 123 -34.95 -11.98 -6.70
CA ASP A 123 -34.46 -12.86 -5.63
C ASP A 123 -34.96 -12.44 -4.23
N SER A 124 -35.14 -11.14 -3.98
CA SER A 124 -35.63 -10.65 -2.68
C SER A 124 -36.23 -9.23 -2.72
N PRO A 125 -37.23 -8.91 -1.88
CA PRO A 125 -37.75 -7.54 -1.76
C PRO A 125 -36.69 -6.56 -1.23
N GLY A 126 -36.81 -5.26 -1.57
CA GLY A 126 -35.94 -4.18 -1.08
C GLY A 126 -35.08 -3.49 -2.17
N PRO A 127 -34.08 -2.67 -1.79
CA PRO A 127 -33.28 -1.87 -2.71
C PRO A 127 -32.23 -2.68 -3.47
N ILE A 128 -31.90 -2.25 -4.70
CA ILE A 128 -30.86 -2.89 -5.55
C ILE A 128 -29.46 -2.60 -5.02
N LEU A 129 -29.21 -1.36 -4.60
CA LEU A 129 -27.93 -0.92 -4.08
C LEU A 129 -27.91 -0.99 -2.55
N PHE A 130 -26.79 -1.47 -2.03
CA PHE A 130 -26.44 -1.46 -0.62
C PHE A 130 -25.42 -0.35 -0.34
N ARG A 131 -25.57 0.31 0.81
CA ARG A 131 -24.72 1.43 1.25
C ARG A 131 -23.99 1.01 2.51
N GLN A 132 -22.66 1.10 2.50
CA GLN A 132 -21.84 0.76 3.66
C GLN A 132 -20.91 1.92 4.03
N ARG A 133 -20.90 2.31 5.31
CA ARG A 133 -19.92 3.30 5.81
C ARG A 133 -18.52 2.67 5.88
N ARG A 134 -17.54 3.37 5.34
CA ARG A 134 -16.12 3.01 5.33
C ARG A 134 -15.26 4.22 5.65
N VAL A 135 -14.03 3.98 6.09
CA VAL A 135 -13.03 5.02 6.35
C VAL A 135 -12.23 5.28 5.08
N GLY A 136 -12.20 6.53 4.64
CA GLY A 136 -11.51 6.98 3.44
C GLY A 136 -10.21 7.73 3.74
N LEU A 137 -9.83 8.62 2.83
CA LEU A 137 -8.63 9.45 2.95
C LEU A 137 -8.67 10.29 4.24
N ARG A 138 -7.56 10.33 4.99
CA ARG A 138 -7.43 11.08 6.26
C ARG A 138 -8.41 10.66 7.36
N GLY A 139 -8.97 9.45 7.29
CA GLY A 139 -9.90 8.96 8.30
C GLY A 139 -11.34 9.42 8.09
N GLU A 140 -11.62 10.18 7.02
CA GLU A 140 -12.96 10.70 6.76
C GLU A 140 -13.93 9.58 6.34
N PRO A 141 -15.06 9.40 7.04
CA PRO A 141 -16.05 8.39 6.67
C PRO A 141 -16.74 8.72 5.35
N TYR A 142 -16.91 7.71 4.49
CA TYR A 142 -17.69 7.83 3.26
C TYR A 142 -18.63 6.63 3.07
N VAL A 143 -19.60 6.80 2.15
CA VAL A 143 -20.57 5.75 1.82
C VAL A 143 -20.09 4.98 0.59
N MET A 144 -19.66 3.74 0.79
CA MET A 144 -19.30 2.81 -0.27
C MET A 144 -20.56 2.16 -0.86
N TRP A 145 -20.68 2.20 -2.19
CA TRP A 145 -21.79 1.62 -2.93
C TRP A 145 -21.48 0.20 -3.39
N LYS A 146 -22.43 -0.71 -3.20
CA LYS A 146 -22.36 -2.09 -3.71
C LYS A 146 -23.71 -2.53 -4.25
N PHE A 147 -23.74 -3.57 -5.09
CA PHE A 147 -25.00 -4.27 -5.29
C PHE A 147 -25.35 -5.05 -4.03
N ARG A 148 -26.65 -5.15 -3.76
CA ARG A 148 -27.14 -5.94 -2.65
C ARG A 148 -26.90 -7.43 -2.92
N SER A 149 -26.04 -8.04 -2.12
CA SER A 149 -25.76 -9.48 -2.17
C SER A 149 -26.32 -10.27 -0.98
N MET A 150 -26.95 -9.59 -0.02
CA MET A 150 -27.51 -10.17 1.21
C MET A 150 -28.99 -9.81 1.32
N ARG A 151 -29.77 -10.63 2.04
CA ARG A 151 -31.18 -10.34 2.34
C ARG A 151 -31.30 -9.05 3.17
N GLN A 152 -32.43 -8.35 3.07
CA GLN A 152 -32.62 -7.04 3.70
C GLN A 152 -32.50 -7.07 5.24
N ASP A 153 -32.84 -8.20 5.84
CA ASP A 153 -32.78 -8.49 7.28
C ASP A 153 -31.38 -8.90 7.75
N ALA A 154 -30.39 -8.98 6.86
CA ALA A 154 -29.06 -9.50 7.18
C ALA A 154 -28.30 -8.71 8.26
N GLU A 155 -28.55 -7.40 8.37
CA GLU A 155 -27.96 -6.51 9.37
C GLU A 155 -28.96 -6.08 10.47
N SER A 156 -30.18 -6.65 10.49
CA SER A 156 -31.24 -6.27 11.45
C SER A 156 -30.88 -6.49 12.92
N ARG A 157 -29.89 -7.35 13.18
CA ARG A 157 -29.38 -7.64 14.54
C ARG A 157 -28.28 -6.69 15.01
N GLY A 158 -27.94 -5.63 14.25
CA GLY A 158 -27.04 -4.55 14.71
C GLY A 158 -25.56 -4.91 14.86
N VAL A 159 -25.20 -6.20 14.78
CA VAL A 159 -23.80 -6.65 14.90
C VAL A 159 -23.19 -6.84 13.52
N ALA A 160 -22.06 -6.15 13.28
CA ALA A 160 -21.21 -6.32 12.12
C ALA A 160 -20.51 -7.70 12.15
N LEU A 161 -21.27 -8.77 11.94
CA LEU A 161 -20.72 -10.11 11.85
C LEU A 161 -19.97 -10.25 10.53
N TRP A 162 -18.71 -10.68 10.61
CA TRP A 162 -17.93 -11.08 9.44
C TRP A 162 -18.70 -12.16 8.68
N ALA A 163 -18.79 -12.01 7.36
CA ALA A 163 -19.51 -12.98 6.55
C ALA A 163 -18.73 -14.31 6.58
N ALA A 164 -19.31 -15.35 7.18
CA ALA A 164 -18.75 -16.69 7.11
C ALA A 164 -18.80 -17.22 5.66
N SER A 165 -17.93 -18.18 5.33
CA SER A 165 -17.79 -18.76 3.98
C SER A 165 -19.10 -19.31 3.40
N ASN A 166 -20.11 -19.59 4.24
CA ASN A 166 -21.45 -20.02 3.83
C ASN A 166 -22.54 -19.31 4.63
N ASP A 167 -22.48 -17.98 4.68
CA ASP A 167 -23.43 -17.16 5.43
C ASP A 167 -24.88 -17.31 4.87
N PRO A 168 -25.85 -17.78 5.67
CA PRO A 168 -27.23 -18.01 5.23
C PRO A 168 -27.96 -16.71 4.83
N ARG A 169 -27.40 -15.55 5.18
CA ARG A 169 -27.92 -14.23 4.83
C ARG A 169 -27.61 -13.82 3.40
N ILE A 170 -26.71 -14.52 2.70
CA ILE A 170 -26.37 -14.26 1.29
C ILE A 170 -27.51 -14.75 0.40
N SER A 171 -27.96 -13.91 -0.53
CA SER A 171 -29.03 -14.27 -1.47
C SER A 171 -28.50 -15.21 -2.57
N ARG A 172 -29.38 -15.90 -3.31
CA ARG A 172 -28.95 -16.86 -4.34
C ARG A 172 -28.16 -16.15 -5.44
N VAL A 173 -28.67 -15.00 -5.89
CA VAL A 173 -27.99 -14.11 -6.85
C VAL A 173 -26.75 -13.50 -6.21
N GLY A 174 -26.85 -13.09 -4.94
CA GLY A 174 -25.75 -12.50 -4.17
C GLY A 174 -24.51 -13.40 -4.07
N ARG A 175 -24.69 -14.73 -4.00
CA ARG A 175 -23.58 -15.68 -4.03
C ARG A 175 -22.75 -15.54 -5.30
N TRP A 176 -23.41 -15.52 -6.45
CA TRP A 176 -22.75 -15.32 -7.76
C TRP A 176 -22.10 -13.95 -7.85
N LEU A 177 -22.80 -12.88 -7.45
CA LEU A 177 -22.25 -11.53 -7.48
C LEU A 177 -20.95 -11.41 -6.68
N ARG A 178 -20.87 -12.05 -5.50
CA ARG A 178 -19.67 -12.04 -4.65
C ARG A 178 -18.53 -12.87 -5.20
N THR A 179 -18.83 -14.03 -5.81
CA THR A 179 -17.82 -14.89 -6.44
C THR A 179 -17.10 -14.15 -7.56
N TRP A 180 -17.85 -13.44 -8.41
CA TRP A 180 -17.31 -12.68 -9.55
C TRP A 180 -16.97 -11.23 -9.21
N ARG A 181 -17.13 -10.80 -7.94
CA ARG A 181 -16.97 -9.41 -7.48
C ARG A 181 -17.79 -8.38 -8.26
N ILE A 182 -18.86 -8.83 -8.93
CA ILE A 182 -19.79 -7.96 -9.64
C ILE A 182 -20.49 -7.03 -8.64
N ASP A 183 -20.64 -7.45 -7.38
CA ASP A 183 -21.22 -6.62 -6.31
C ASP A 183 -20.44 -5.32 -6.05
N GLU A 184 -19.18 -5.25 -6.48
CA GLU A 184 -18.29 -4.12 -6.25
C GLU A 184 -18.29 -3.09 -7.38
N ILE A 185 -18.90 -3.38 -8.54
CA ILE A 185 -18.94 -2.45 -9.68
C ILE A 185 -19.54 -1.08 -9.32
N PRO A 186 -20.59 -0.96 -8.48
CA PRO A 186 -21.11 0.34 -8.07
C PRO A 186 -20.09 1.23 -7.33
N GLN A 187 -18.98 0.69 -6.83
CA GLN A 187 -17.89 1.46 -6.23
C GLN A 187 -17.22 2.42 -7.23
N LEU A 188 -17.33 2.19 -8.56
CA LEU A 188 -16.86 3.15 -9.56
C LEU A 188 -17.52 4.53 -9.40
N ILE A 189 -18.74 4.60 -8.86
CA ILE A 189 -19.41 5.87 -8.52
C ILE A 189 -18.63 6.62 -7.43
N ASN A 190 -18.07 5.91 -6.44
CA ASN A 190 -17.23 6.51 -5.41
C ASN A 190 -15.89 7.01 -5.98
N VAL A 191 -15.33 6.31 -6.98
CA VAL A 191 -14.14 6.78 -7.69
C VAL A 191 -14.44 8.13 -8.36
N LEU A 192 -15.57 8.25 -9.06
CA LEU A 192 -15.98 9.52 -9.69
C LEU A 192 -16.17 10.64 -8.67
N LYS A 193 -16.83 10.36 -7.53
CA LYS A 193 -17.03 11.33 -6.44
C LYS A 193 -15.73 11.80 -5.78
N GLY A 194 -14.67 11.00 -5.86
CA GLY A 194 -13.39 11.29 -5.19
C GLY A 194 -13.30 10.70 -3.78
N ASP A 195 -14.27 9.89 -3.37
CA ASP A 195 -14.24 9.20 -2.07
C ASP A 195 -13.18 8.08 -2.06
N MET A 196 -12.90 7.49 -3.24
CA MET A 196 -11.93 6.41 -3.41
C MET A 196 -11.13 6.56 -4.71
N SER A 197 -10.11 5.73 -4.83
CA SER A 197 -9.27 5.59 -6.01
C SER A 197 -9.41 4.16 -6.55
N LEU A 198 -9.22 3.94 -7.86
CA LEU A 198 -9.32 2.61 -8.45
C LEU A 198 -8.25 1.66 -7.86
N VAL A 199 -7.09 2.21 -7.52
CA VAL A 199 -5.97 1.51 -6.87
C VAL A 199 -5.62 2.26 -5.60
N GLY A 200 -5.75 1.59 -4.46
CA GLY A 200 -5.49 2.15 -3.14
C GLY A 200 -5.65 1.11 -2.01
N PRO A 201 -5.38 1.49 -0.76
CA PRO A 201 -5.58 0.62 0.40
C PRO A 201 -7.05 0.24 0.54
N ARG A 202 -7.31 -0.96 1.06
CA ARG A 202 -8.67 -1.45 1.26
C ARG A 202 -9.39 -0.60 2.33
N PRO A 203 -10.58 -0.03 2.04
CA PRO A 203 -11.31 0.77 3.02
C PRO A 203 -11.83 -0.08 4.19
N GLU A 204 -11.48 0.31 5.41
CA GLU A 204 -11.92 -0.39 6.63
C GLU A 204 -13.26 0.12 7.17
N ARG A 205 -13.92 -0.68 8.02
CA ARG A 205 -15.14 -0.24 8.72
C ARG A 205 -14.74 0.65 9.90
N PRO A 206 -15.54 1.69 10.24
CA PRO A 206 -15.26 2.54 11.39
C PRO A 206 -15.53 1.85 12.75
N ILE A 207 -16.17 0.67 12.76
CA ILE A 207 -16.54 -0.06 13.98
C ILE A 207 -15.86 -1.43 13.91
N PHE A 208 -15.08 -1.75 14.95
CA PHE A 208 -14.47 -3.05 15.22
C PHE A 208 -15.24 -3.77 16.32
#